data_AF-A0A9W9Y112-F1
#
_entry.id   AF-A0A9W9Y112-F1
#
_cell.length_a   1.000
_cell.length_b   1.000
_cell.length_c   1.000
_cell.angle_alpha   90.00
_cell.angle_beta   90.00
_cell.angle_gamma   90.00
#
_symmetry.space_group_name_H-M   'P 1'
#
loop_
_entity.id
_entity.type
_entity.pdbx_description
1 polymer ?
#
loop_
_entity_poly.entity_id
_entity_poly.type
_entity_poly.pdbx_seq_one_letter_code
_entity_poly.pdbx_strand_id
1 'polypeptide(L)'
;MSGIPNLPETFDDLPDKRRFWPGAAGSEEEGLGMLRLLTPELVAQAARTQIQTGERVCLNWNMENLSPPGFGRKSFEHRVKWVAEGVAFDDEYHFNPQQSSQWDGLRHHNAPAPTPEDQDRRLFYGGTTAEEILDENSSRIGIGFWAKKGIAGRGVLIDYVSYAEKKGISINALSRQMISLDEVQEIALECNIKFQKGDVFFLRVGLPRTWEQMSAEERVVYSQQGMPQHAGIEQSERVLRFIWDNHFAAVASDAVSFEVYPPLNPEFDLHHHLLAGWGVPIGEMFDLDELAATCKRLETKAGSTREVQAKAEWAEEEEGLTWSNKTAKLLWRGVPSMGPTIRDKLIQVTKDKSWADVKALVWNDKDSLNNDYKTMPQHCEYQYVAQTEGNTYSGRLKYLQSCRSVVVSHELEWIQHYYHLMKSSGPEQNFVQVRRDWSDLERQMQHLLSHDDEARRIADNNIRTFRERYLSPAAEVCYWRRLMQEWKKVIDFEPEFFKMVDGKKDWRGISVESFLLMGEVEYDPR
;
A
#
# COMPACT_ATOMS: atom_id res chain seq x y z
N MET A 1 -20.32 -0.36 21.65
CA MET A 1 -20.09 -1.81 21.80
C MET A 1 -20.93 -2.52 20.75
N SER A 2 -20.35 -3.09 19.69
CA SER A 2 -21.04 -4.17 18.96
C SER A 2 -20.10 -4.83 17.95
N GLY A 3 -19.09 -5.55 18.45
CA GLY A 3 -18.52 -6.63 17.65
C GLY A 3 -19.57 -7.73 17.38
N ILE A 4 -19.17 -8.78 16.66
CA ILE A 4 -20.01 -9.97 16.48
C ILE A 4 -19.65 -10.96 17.61
N PRO A 5 -20.53 -11.19 18.60
CA PRO A 5 -20.28 -12.18 19.64
C PRO A 5 -20.20 -13.57 19.01
N ASN A 6 -19.24 -14.40 19.43
CA ASN A 6 -19.05 -15.77 18.94
C ASN A 6 -18.89 -15.86 17.40
N LEU A 7 -18.22 -14.88 16.79
CA LEU A 7 -17.82 -14.98 15.38
C LEU A 7 -16.91 -16.21 15.19
N PRO A 8 -17.29 -17.21 14.36
CA PRO A 8 -16.44 -18.35 14.05
C PRO A 8 -15.07 -17.91 13.54
N GLU A 9 -14.00 -18.49 14.10
CA GLU A 9 -12.63 -18.08 13.81
C GLU A 9 -12.23 -18.42 12.37
N THR A 10 -12.59 -19.61 11.90
CA THR A 10 -12.32 -20.07 10.54
C THR A 10 -13.60 -20.50 9.82
N PHE A 11 -13.50 -20.67 8.51
CA PHE A 11 -14.57 -21.16 7.66
C PHE A 11 -15.01 -22.55 8.10
N ASP A 12 -14.09 -23.38 8.63
CA ASP A 12 -14.42 -24.72 9.14
C ASP A 12 -15.22 -24.67 10.45
N ASP A 13 -15.17 -23.57 11.18
CA ASP A 13 -15.94 -23.37 12.42
C ASP A 13 -17.38 -22.91 12.16
N LEU A 14 -17.73 -22.51 10.91
CA LEU A 14 -19.10 -22.17 10.54
C LEU A 14 -20.05 -23.38 10.70
N PRO A 15 -21.14 -23.25 11.50
CA PRO A 15 -22.13 -24.32 11.61
C PRO A 15 -22.85 -24.63 10.30
N ASP A 16 -23.08 -23.58 9.50
CA ASP A 16 -23.59 -23.66 8.13
C ASP A 16 -22.63 -22.86 7.22
N LYS A 17 -21.96 -23.54 6.29
CA LYS A 17 -20.98 -22.90 5.40
C LYS A 17 -21.61 -21.85 4.50
N ARG A 18 -22.92 -21.91 4.26
CA ARG A 18 -23.65 -20.98 3.40
C ARG A 18 -24.31 -19.84 4.15
N ARG A 19 -24.46 -19.90 5.48
CA ARG A 19 -25.28 -18.95 6.24
C ARG A 19 -24.69 -18.59 7.60
N PHE A 20 -24.61 -17.30 7.87
CA PHE A 20 -24.25 -16.77 9.17
C PHE A 20 -25.06 -15.50 9.49
N TRP A 21 -26.12 -15.67 10.30
CA TRP A 21 -27.07 -14.61 10.63
C TRP A 21 -27.11 -14.35 12.14
N PRO A 22 -26.10 -13.66 12.71
CA PRO A 22 -25.94 -13.47 14.15
C PRO A 22 -26.83 -12.36 14.74
N GLY A 23 -27.54 -11.60 13.90
CA GLY A 23 -28.42 -10.51 14.32
C GLY A 23 -29.86 -10.97 14.46
N ALA A 24 -30.62 -10.39 15.40
CA ALA A 24 -32.05 -10.63 15.48
C ALA A 24 -32.80 -9.94 14.33
N ALA A 25 -33.88 -10.54 13.84
CA ALA A 25 -34.70 -9.96 12.77
C ALA A 25 -35.14 -8.52 13.09
N GLY A 26 -34.90 -7.60 12.16
CA GLY A 26 -35.23 -6.17 12.26
C GLY A 26 -34.28 -5.33 13.13
N SER A 27 -33.23 -5.92 13.70
CA SER A 27 -32.26 -5.19 14.53
C SER A 27 -31.26 -4.37 13.71
N GLU A 28 -30.59 -3.41 14.36
CA GLU A 28 -29.46 -2.68 13.74
C GLU A 28 -28.33 -3.67 13.39
N GLU A 29 -28.11 -4.67 14.24
CA GLU A 29 -27.09 -5.70 14.04
C GLU A 29 -27.36 -6.56 12.80
N GLU A 30 -28.62 -6.95 12.55
CA GLU A 30 -28.98 -7.63 11.30
C GLU A 30 -28.77 -6.70 10.10
N GLY A 31 -29.20 -5.44 10.20
CA GLY A 31 -29.06 -4.46 9.13
C GLY A 31 -27.61 -4.15 8.73
N LEU A 32 -26.66 -4.26 9.66
CA LEU A 32 -25.23 -4.01 9.42
C LEU A 32 -24.49 -5.22 8.83
N GLY A 33 -24.97 -6.45 9.02
CA GLY A 33 -24.24 -7.66 8.61
C GLY A 33 -22.81 -7.69 9.15
N MET A 34 -21.83 -7.90 8.29
CA MET A 34 -20.41 -7.96 8.64
C MET A 34 -19.74 -6.59 8.81
N LEU A 35 -20.41 -5.47 8.48
CA LEU A 35 -19.90 -4.14 8.84
C LEU A 35 -19.81 -3.92 10.35
N ARG A 36 -20.45 -4.79 11.15
CA ARG A 36 -20.25 -4.87 12.61
C ARG A 36 -18.81 -5.15 13.04
N LEU A 37 -17.98 -5.66 12.14
CA LEU A 37 -16.54 -5.81 12.37
C LEU A 37 -15.84 -4.45 12.50
N LEU A 38 -16.38 -3.38 11.90
CA LEU A 38 -15.89 -2.01 12.00
C LEU A 38 -16.27 -1.38 13.34
N THR A 39 -15.75 -1.96 14.42
CA THR A 39 -15.92 -1.45 15.79
C THR A 39 -15.23 -0.10 15.97
N PRO A 40 -15.70 0.78 16.88
CA PRO A 40 -15.03 2.06 17.16
C PRO A 40 -13.53 1.90 17.44
N GLU A 41 -13.14 0.83 18.13
CA GLU A 41 -11.75 0.51 18.45
C GLU A 41 -10.93 0.22 17.18
N LEU A 42 -11.44 -0.61 16.28
CA LEU A 42 -10.75 -0.93 15.02
C LEU A 42 -10.70 0.27 14.07
N VAL A 43 -11.77 1.06 13.98
CA VAL A 43 -11.77 2.28 13.15
C VAL A 43 -10.78 3.31 13.69
N ALA A 44 -10.74 3.52 15.00
CA ALA A 44 -9.76 4.41 15.63
C ALA A 44 -8.31 3.91 15.44
N GLN A 45 -8.08 2.60 15.54
CA GLN A 45 -6.77 2.00 15.27
C GLN A 45 -6.35 2.20 13.80
N ALA A 46 -7.25 1.95 12.86
CA ALA A 46 -7.00 2.18 11.43
C ALA A 46 -6.64 3.65 11.18
N ALA A 47 -7.41 4.60 11.71
CA ALA A 47 -7.12 6.03 11.56
C ALA A 47 -5.73 6.39 12.10
N ARG A 48 -5.39 5.96 13.33
CA ARG A 48 -4.10 6.26 13.97
C ARG A 48 -2.90 5.66 13.24
N THR A 49 -3.06 4.47 12.67
CA THR A 49 -1.93 3.70 12.10
C THR A 49 -1.78 3.90 10.59
N GLN A 50 -2.86 4.22 9.87
CA GLN A 50 -2.85 4.30 8.41
C GLN A 50 -2.82 5.74 7.87
N ILE A 51 -3.44 6.71 8.57
CA ILE A 51 -3.44 8.12 8.13
C ILE A 51 -2.12 8.78 8.54
N GLN A 52 -1.09 8.61 7.71
CA GLN A 52 0.26 9.13 7.98
C GLN A 52 0.66 10.31 7.09
N THR A 53 0.09 10.41 5.87
CA THR A 53 0.47 11.41 4.87
C THR A 53 -0.60 12.47 4.64
N GLY A 54 -1.86 12.19 4.99
CA GLY A 54 -3.01 13.05 4.66
C GLY A 54 -3.42 13.06 3.19
N GLU A 55 -2.78 12.23 2.35
CA GLU A 55 -3.16 12.04 0.94
C GLU A 55 -4.58 11.44 0.86
N ARG A 56 -5.38 11.91 -0.11
CA ARG A 56 -6.77 11.49 -0.29
C ARG A 56 -7.00 11.16 -1.76
N VAL A 57 -7.54 9.97 -2.00
CA VAL A 57 -7.89 9.48 -3.34
C VAL A 57 -9.39 9.21 -3.37
N CYS A 58 -10.07 9.75 -4.38
CA CYS A 58 -11.47 9.43 -4.64
C CYS A 58 -11.53 8.06 -5.33
N LEU A 59 -12.35 7.15 -4.81
CA LEU A 59 -12.53 5.83 -5.41
C LEU A 59 -13.83 5.73 -6.23
N ASN A 60 -14.58 6.83 -6.36
CA ASN A 60 -15.75 6.88 -7.22
C ASN A 60 -15.28 7.03 -8.66
N TRP A 61 -15.74 6.13 -9.51
CA TRP A 61 -15.77 6.27 -10.94
C TRP A 61 -16.84 7.29 -11.34
N ASN A 62 -16.75 7.77 -12.58
CA ASN A 62 -17.70 8.76 -13.08
C ASN A 62 -19.13 8.16 -13.11
N MET A 63 -20.11 8.87 -12.53
CA MET A 63 -21.51 8.45 -12.48
C MET A 63 -22.16 8.27 -13.86
N GLU A 64 -21.59 8.89 -14.91
CA GLU A 64 -22.04 8.69 -16.29
C GLU A 64 -21.59 7.34 -16.88
N ASN A 65 -20.56 6.71 -16.31
CA ASN A 65 -20.20 5.33 -16.61
C ASN A 65 -21.03 4.41 -15.71
N LEU A 66 -21.41 3.20 -16.12
CA LEU A 66 -21.18 2.49 -17.37
C LEU A 66 -22.33 2.79 -18.36
N SER A 67 -22.07 3.49 -19.48
CA SER A 67 -23.11 3.96 -20.43
C SER A 67 -22.84 3.59 -21.91
N PRO A 68 -23.80 2.94 -22.61
CA PRO A 68 -25.10 2.51 -22.09
C PRO A 68 -24.97 1.40 -21.04
N PRO A 69 -25.85 1.35 -20.03
CA PRO A 69 -25.74 0.35 -18.98
C PRO A 69 -26.20 -1.03 -19.44
N GLY A 70 -25.57 -2.07 -18.92
CA GLY A 70 -26.00 -3.46 -19.12
C GLY A 70 -27.26 -3.82 -18.32
N PHE A 71 -27.67 -5.08 -18.43
CA PHE A 71 -28.75 -5.69 -17.61
C PHE A 71 -30.12 -4.98 -17.68
N GLY A 72 -30.38 -4.23 -18.76
CA GLY A 72 -31.63 -3.48 -18.92
C GLY A 72 -31.83 -2.35 -17.91
N ARG A 73 -30.75 -1.92 -17.22
CA ARG A 73 -30.79 -0.77 -16.31
C ARG A 73 -31.13 0.50 -17.10
N LYS A 74 -31.82 1.45 -16.46
CA LYS A 74 -32.04 2.78 -17.05
C LYS A 74 -30.75 3.57 -17.01
N SER A 75 -30.48 4.32 -18.08
CA SER A 75 -29.34 5.23 -18.14
C SER A 75 -29.44 6.34 -17.09
N PHE A 76 -28.27 6.76 -16.62
CA PHE A 76 -28.06 7.99 -15.88
C PHE A 76 -28.58 9.21 -16.67
N GLU A 77 -29.28 10.10 -15.97
CA GLU A 77 -29.72 11.40 -16.47
C GLU A 77 -29.41 12.46 -15.41
N HIS A 78 -28.76 13.55 -15.84
CA HIS A 78 -28.53 14.75 -15.03
C HIS A 78 -29.12 15.96 -15.74
N ARG A 79 -29.97 16.68 -15.03
CA ARG A 79 -30.64 17.88 -15.54
C ARG A 79 -30.42 19.04 -14.59
N VAL A 80 -29.88 20.13 -15.11
CA VAL A 80 -29.79 21.41 -14.40
C VAL A 80 -31.02 22.26 -14.75
N LYS A 81 -31.73 22.77 -13.75
CA LYS A 81 -32.92 23.61 -13.94
C LYS A 81 -32.81 24.91 -13.15
N TRP A 82 -33.36 25.98 -13.70
CA TRP A 82 -33.50 27.23 -12.96
C TRP A 82 -34.48 27.05 -11.80
N VAL A 83 -34.08 27.47 -10.61
CA VAL A 83 -35.00 27.71 -9.48
C VAL A 83 -35.53 29.14 -9.57
N ALA A 84 -34.64 30.07 -9.87
CA ALA A 84 -34.93 31.48 -10.13
C ALA A 84 -34.02 31.96 -11.26
N GLU A 85 -34.61 32.27 -12.40
CA GLU A 85 -33.87 32.63 -13.62
C GLU A 85 -32.94 33.83 -13.37
N GLY A 86 -31.66 33.67 -13.72
CA GLY A 86 -30.61 34.66 -13.48
C GLY A 86 -30.05 34.69 -12.05
N VAL A 87 -30.54 33.85 -11.14
CA VAL A 87 -30.16 33.85 -9.71
C VAL A 87 -29.63 32.50 -9.22
N ALA A 88 -30.36 31.40 -9.47
CA ALA A 88 -30.05 30.10 -8.86
C ALA A 88 -30.52 28.90 -9.70
N PHE A 89 -29.74 27.82 -9.65
CA PHE A 89 -30.02 26.53 -10.28
C PHE A 89 -30.18 25.42 -9.23
N ASP A 90 -30.96 24.40 -9.59
CA ASP A 90 -31.04 23.10 -8.92
C ASP A 90 -30.63 22.00 -9.92
N ASP A 91 -30.12 20.89 -9.39
CA ASP A 91 -29.77 19.69 -10.13
C ASP A 91 -30.78 18.57 -9.86
N GLU A 92 -31.21 17.87 -10.90
CA GLU A 92 -32.01 16.65 -10.84
C GLU A 92 -31.18 15.47 -11.36
N TYR A 93 -31.09 14.41 -10.56
CA TYR A 93 -30.42 13.17 -10.93
C TYR A 93 -31.43 12.04 -10.99
N HIS A 94 -31.47 11.33 -12.11
CA HIS A 94 -32.12 10.03 -12.21
C HIS A 94 -31.05 8.99 -12.53
N PHE A 95 -30.80 8.08 -11.60
CA PHE A 95 -29.75 7.08 -11.76
C PHE A 95 -30.15 5.75 -11.14
N ASN A 96 -29.63 4.68 -11.73
CA ASN A 96 -29.66 3.36 -11.12
C ASN A 96 -28.44 3.25 -10.18
N PRO A 97 -28.60 3.02 -8.87
CA PRO A 97 -27.46 2.94 -7.94
C PRO A 97 -26.51 1.78 -8.22
N GLN A 98 -26.89 0.87 -9.12
CA GLN A 98 -26.07 -0.24 -9.59
C GLN A 98 -25.43 0.03 -10.97
N GLN A 99 -25.30 1.28 -11.44
CA GLN A 99 -24.74 1.57 -12.77
C GLN A 99 -23.25 1.95 -12.75
N SER A 100 -22.76 2.50 -11.64
CA SER A 100 -21.40 3.03 -11.47
C SER A 100 -20.84 2.54 -10.14
N SER A 101 -19.80 3.18 -9.60
CA SER A 101 -19.25 2.83 -8.28
C SER A 101 -20.35 2.69 -7.23
N GLN A 102 -20.42 1.51 -6.62
CA GLN A 102 -21.57 1.12 -5.82
C GLN A 102 -21.19 0.20 -4.67
N TRP A 103 -22.09 0.13 -3.70
CA TRP A 103 -22.15 -0.94 -2.72
C TRP A 103 -23.46 -1.69 -2.88
N ASP A 104 -23.39 -3.00 -3.04
CA ASP A 104 -24.54 -3.88 -3.06
C ASP A 104 -25.00 -4.18 -1.64
N GLY A 105 -26.20 -3.68 -1.35
CA GLY A 105 -26.90 -3.92 -0.09
C GLY A 105 -27.34 -5.38 0.06
N LEU A 106 -27.69 -5.77 1.29
CA LEU A 106 -28.16 -7.13 1.60
C LEU A 106 -29.50 -7.51 0.91
N ARG A 107 -30.18 -6.52 0.32
CA ARG A 107 -31.39 -6.68 -0.52
C ARG A 107 -31.08 -6.95 -2.00
N HIS A 108 -29.83 -6.82 -2.43
CA HIS A 108 -29.46 -6.82 -3.84
C HIS A 108 -29.58 -8.20 -4.48
N HIS A 109 -29.08 -9.24 -3.80
CA HIS A 109 -29.07 -10.61 -4.31
C HIS A 109 -29.52 -11.60 -3.23
N ASN A 110 -30.29 -12.60 -3.62
CA ASN A 110 -30.80 -13.66 -2.74
C ASN A 110 -29.93 -14.92 -2.79
N ALA A 111 -30.24 -15.91 -1.96
CA ALA A 111 -29.64 -17.24 -2.01
C ALA A 111 -30.08 -18.02 -3.27
N PRO A 112 -29.38 -19.12 -3.64
CA PRO A 112 -29.62 -19.87 -4.88
C PRO A 112 -31.09 -20.30 -5.08
N ALA A 113 -31.53 -20.43 -6.34
CA ALA A 113 -32.91 -20.81 -6.69
C ALA A 113 -33.39 -22.14 -6.04
N PRO A 114 -34.65 -22.29 -5.62
CA PRO A 114 -35.11 -23.49 -4.90
C PRO A 114 -34.82 -24.81 -5.62
N THR A 115 -34.64 -25.89 -4.85
CA THR A 115 -34.50 -27.26 -5.38
C THR A 115 -35.73 -28.11 -5.02
N PRO A 116 -35.95 -29.26 -5.68
CA PRO A 116 -37.03 -30.17 -5.26
C PRO A 116 -36.97 -30.56 -3.78
N GLU A 117 -35.77 -30.63 -3.21
CA GLU A 117 -35.49 -30.99 -1.82
C GLU A 117 -35.59 -29.80 -0.83
N ASP A 118 -35.54 -28.56 -1.34
CA ASP A 118 -35.59 -27.32 -0.54
C ASP A 118 -36.28 -26.20 -1.34
N GLN A 119 -37.62 -26.23 -1.32
CA GLN A 119 -38.47 -25.33 -2.12
C GLN A 119 -38.49 -23.88 -1.58
N ASP A 120 -38.12 -23.70 -0.30
CA ASP A 120 -38.16 -22.41 0.39
C ASP A 120 -36.77 -21.74 0.48
N ARG A 121 -35.74 -22.31 -0.17
CA ARG A 121 -34.34 -21.85 -0.01
C ARG A 121 -34.06 -20.44 -0.53
N ARG A 122 -34.97 -19.85 -1.29
CA ARG A 122 -34.79 -18.53 -1.91
C ARG A 122 -35.14 -17.41 -0.91
N LEU A 123 -34.17 -17.08 -0.07
CA LEU A 123 -34.25 -16.00 0.91
C LEU A 123 -33.10 -15.01 0.75
N PHE A 124 -33.29 -13.79 1.23
CA PHE A 124 -32.24 -12.79 1.39
C PHE A 124 -31.59 -12.94 2.78
N TYR A 125 -30.63 -12.06 3.09
CA TYR A 125 -29.93 -12.07 4.37
C TYR A 125 -30.90 -12.07 5.57
N GLY A 126 -30.56 -12.84 6.61
CA GLY A 126 -31.40 -12.96 7.82
C GLY A 126 -32.74 -13.68 7.59
N GLY A 127 -32.91 -14.35 6.44
CA GLY A 127 -34.16 -15.00 6.07
C GLY A 127 -35.24 -14.02 5.59
N THR A 128 -34.86 -12.80 5.20
CA THR A 128 -35.79 -11.78 4.69
C THR A 128 -36.41 -12.24 3.37
N THR A 129 -37.72 -12.04 3.20
CA THR A 129 -38.45 -12.42 1.98
C THR A 129 -38.53 -11.30 0.94
N ALA A 130 -38.90 -11.63 -0.29
CA ALA A 130 -39.11 -10.63 -1.33
C ALA A 130 -40.30 -9.70 -1.00
N GLU A 131 -41.35 -10.23 -0.38
CA GLU A 131 -42.51 -9.47 0.06
C GLU A 131 -42.13 -8.42 1.11
N GLU A 132 -41.26 -8.78 2.06
CA GLU A 132 -40.73 -7.83 3.05
C GLU A 132 -39.85 -6.74 2.42
N ILE A 133 -39.17 -7.01 1.31
CA ILE A 133 -38.34 -6.03 0.59
C ILE A 133 -39.20 -5.08 -0.25
N LEU A 134 -40.28 -5.60 -0.84
CA LEU A 134 -41.21 -4.83 -1.67
C LEU A 134 -42.17 -3.96 -0.86
N ASP A 135 -42.34 -4.22 0.44
CA ASP A 135 -43.06 -3.31 1.33
C ASP A 135 -42.24 -2.03 1.58
N GLU A 136 -42.74 -0.90 1.06
CA GLU A 136 -42.13 0.42 1.20
C GLU A 136 -41.94 0.87 2.67
N ASN A 137 -42.70 0.29 3.60
CA ASN A 137 -42.59 0.60 5.03
C ASN A 137 -41.53 -0.25 5.74
N SER A 138 -41.02 -1.29 5.08
CA SER A 138 -40.00 -2.17 5.63
C SER A 138 -38.60 -1.61 5.35
N SER A 139 -37.85 -1.33 6.41
CA SER A 139 -36.44 -0.93 6.32
C SER A 139 -35.46 -2.09 6.55
N ARG A 140 -35.96 -3.29 6.89
CA ARG A 140 -35.17 -4.48 7.24
C ARG A 140 -34.05 -4.73 6.23
N ILE A 141 -32.82 -4.92 6.71
CA ILE A 141 -31.60 -5.14 5.90
C ILE A 141 -31.30 -4.10 4.79
N GLY A 142 -31.93 -2.91 4.85
CA GLY A 142 -31.71 -1.85 3.87
C GLY A 142 -30.41 -1.05 4.11
N ILE A 143 -29.88 -0.44 3.05
CA ILE A 143 -28.64 0.36 3.10
C ILE A 143 -28.71 1.55 4.06
N GLY A 144 -29.90 1.99 4.46
CA GLY A 144 -30.11 3.02 5.46
C GLY A 144 -29.50 2.69 6.84
N PHE A 145 -29.29 1.41 7.16
CA PHE A 145 -28.53 1.02 8.36
C PHE A 145 -27.04 1.39 8.22
N TRP A 146 -26.47 1.22 7.03
CA TRP A 146 -25.05 1.50 6.75
C TRP A 146 -24.80 3.01 6.69
N ALA A 147 -25.69 3.75 6.02
CA ALA A 147 -25.56 5.19 5.79
C ALA A 147 -25.43 6.03 7.07
N LYS A 148 -25.93 5.53 8.22
CA LYS A 148 -25.81 6.23 9.52
C LYS A 148 -24.36 6.41 9.98
N LYS A 149 -23.45 5.52 9.58
CA LYS A 149 -22.03 5.51 9.98
C LYS A 149 -21.08 5.55 8.78
N GLY A 150 -21.57 5.16 7.61
CA GLY A 150 -20.74 4.89 6.44
C GLY A 150 -19.90 3.62 6.63
N ILE A 151 -19.08 3.33 5.62
CA ILE A 151 -18.08 2.26 5.68
C ILE A 151 -16.73 2.94 5.91
N ALA A 152 -16.30 2.97 7.17
CA ALA A 152 -15.04 3.57 7.58
C ALA A 152 -14.20 2.52 8.31
N GLY A 153 -12.97 2.30 7.86
CA GLY A 153 -12.11 1.24 8.36
C GLY A 153 -10.77 1.22 7.64
N ARG A 154 -10.04 0.11 7.77
CA ARG A 154 -8.80 -0.11 7.01
C ARG A 154 -9.13 -0.72 5.65
N GLY A 155 -8.66 -0.12 4.57
CA GLY A 155 -8.72 -0.68 3.22
C GLY A 155 -7.38 -1.30 2.84
N VAL A 156 -7.42 -2.42 2.10
CA VAL A 156 -6.22 -3.09 1.56
C VAL A 156 -6.38 -3.29 0.07
N LEU A 157 -5.44 -2.79 -0.73
CA LEU A 157 -5.44 -2.91 -2.19
C LEU A 157 -4.55 -4.07 -2.66
N ILE A 158 -5.12 -4.93 -3.50
CA ILE A 158 -4.40 -5.90 -4.33
C ILE A 158 -4.44 -5.42 -5.78
N ASP A 159 -3.27 -5.00 -6.29
CA ASP A 159 -3.12 -4.43 -7.64
C ASP A 159 -2.78 -5.49 -8.69
N TYR A 160 -3.79 -6.24 -9.14
CA TYR A 160 -3.60 -7.27 -10.16
C TYR A 160 -3.22 -6.69 -11.52
N VAL A 161 -3.65 -5.47 -11.86
CA VAL A 161 -3.27 -4.83 -13.12
C VAL A 161 -1.76 -4.63 -13.22
N SER A 162 -1.12 -4.06 -12.20
CA SER A 162 0.35 -3.90 -12.19
C SER A 162 1.09 -5.24 -12.21
N TYR A 163 0.57 -6.24 -11.50
CA TYR A 163 1.10 -7.61 -11.52
C TYR A 163 1.03 -8.24 -12.92
N ALA A 164 -0.12 -8.15 -13.58
CA ALA A 164 -0.33 -8.67 -14.92
C ALA A 164 0.59 -8.00 -15.93
N GLU A 165 0.78 -6.67 -15.86
CA GLU A 165 1.75 -5.96 -16.71
C GLU A 165 3.18 -6.46 -16.51
N LYS A 166 3.62 -6.64 -15.25
CA LYS A 166 4.95 -7.19 -14.92
C LYS A 166 5.16 -8.59 -15.51
N LYS A 167 4.11 -9.39 -15.59
CA LYS A 167 4.14 -10.78 -16.10
C LYS A 167 3.84 -10.87 -17.60
N GLY A 168 3.55 -9.74 -18.27
CA GLY A 168 3.18 -9.73 -19.69
C GLY A 168 1.80 -10.33 -19.98
N ILE A 169 0.91 -10.35 -18.99
CA ILE A 169 -0.47 -10.83 -19.10
C ILE A 169 -1.34 -9.70 -19.65
N SER A 170 -2.09 -9.97 -20.72
CA SER A 170 -3.07 -9.02 -21.26
C SER A 170 -4.29 -8.92 -20.34
N ILE A 171 -4.82 -7.72 -20.18
CA ILE A 171 -5.94 -7.42 -19.28
C ILE A 171 -7.15 -7.01 -20.12
N ASN A 172 -8.29 -7.63 -19.85
CA ASN A 172 -9.58 -7.18 -20.34
C ASN A 172 -10.66 -7.45 -19.28
N ALA A 173 -11.11 -6.40 -18.61
CA ALA A 173 -12.09 -6.48 -17.53
C ALA A 173 -13.50 -6.88 -18.00
N LEU A 174 -13.79 -6.81 -19.31
CA LEU A 174 -15.06 -7.20 -19.94
C LEU A 174 -14.93 -8.53 -20.70
N SER A 175 -14.12 -9.43 -20.17
CA SER A 175 -13.95 -10.80 -20.62
C SER A 175 -14.05 -11.74 -19.42
N ARG A 176 -14.20 -13.05 -19.63
CA ARG A 176 -14.25 -14.02 -18.53
C ARG A 176 -12.86 -14.34 -17.95
N GLN A 177 -12.00 -13.33 -17.81
CA GLN A 177 -10.66 -13.47 -17.25
C GLN A 177 -10.76 -13.70 -15.74
N MET A 178 -10.23 -14.84 -15.29
CA MET A 178 -10.24 -15.24 -13.90
C MET A 178 -8.95 -14.77 -13.22
N ILE A 179 -9.08 -14.15 -12.05
CA ILE A 179 -7.96 -13.86 -11.15
C ILE A 179 -7.96 -14.91 -10.06
N SER A 180 -6.90 -15.70 -10.01
CA SER A 180 -6.78 -16.80 -9.05
C SER A 180 -6.43 -16.30 -7.65
N LEU A 181 -6.78 -17.07 -6.63
CA LEU A 181 -6.36 -16.76 -5.25
C LEU A 181 -4.82 -16.81 -5.10
N ASP A 182 -4.14 -17.64 -5.89
CA ASP A 182 -2.68 -17.73 -5.87
C ASP A 182 -2.03 -16.42 -6.31
N GLU A 183 -2.56 -15.78 -7.36
CA GLU A 183 -2.09 -14.45 -7.81
C GLU A 183 -2.36 -13.37 -6.76
N VAL A 184 -3.53 -13.40 -6.12
CA VAL A 184 -3.84 -12.49 -5.01
C VAL A 184 -2.85 -12.66 -3.86
N GLN A 185 -2.52 -13.90 -3.50
CA GLN A 185 -1.55 -14.20 -2.44
C GLN A 185 -0.12 -13.86 -2.83
N GLU A 186 0.27 -14.08 -4.09
CA GLU A 186 1.59 -13.67 -4.63
C GLU A 186 1.75 -12.16 -4.54
N ILE A 187 0.74 -11.37 -4.95
CA ILE A 187 0.76 -9.91 -4.84
C ILE A 187 0.84 -9.48 -3.38
N ALA A 188 0.03 -10.08 -2.49
CA ALA A 188 0.07 -9.76 -1.08
C ALA A 188 1.46 -10.04 -0.47
N LEU A 189 2.11 -11.13 -0.88
CA LEU A 189 3.46 -11.48 -0.45
C LEU A 189 4.51 -10.50 -1.00
N GLU A 190 4.49 -10.22 -2.31
CA GLU A 190 5.41 -9.28 -2.98
C GLU A 190 5.35 -7.88 -2.35
N CYS A 191 4.14 -7.42 -1.96
CA CYS A 191 3.90 -6.13 -1.35
C CYS A 191 3.97 -6.14 0.19
N ASN A 192 4.30 -7.28 0.81
CA ASN A 192 4.31 -7.46 2.28
C ASN A 192 3.00 -6.99 2.97
N ILE A 193 1.88 -7.30 2.34
CA ILE A 193 0.54 -7.00 2.82
C ILE A 193 0.12 -8.05 3.84
N LYS A 194 -0.38 -7.60 4.99
CA LYS A 194 -0.99 -8.45 6.01
C LYS A 194 -2.43 -8.05 6.22
N PHE A 195 -3.34 -8.96 5.86
CA PHE A 195 -4.76 -8.82 6.12
C PHE A 195 -5.05 -8.86 7.63
N GLN A 196 -6.07 -8.11 8.05
CA GLN A 196 -6.53 -8.02 9.42
C GLN A 196 -8.05 -8.07 9.46
N LYS A 197 -8.57 -8.54 10.58
CA LYS A 197 -10.00 -8.54 10.87
C LYS A 197 -10.61 -7.15 10.69
N GLY A 198 -11.69 -7.08 9.93
CA GLY A 198 -12.41 -5.85 9.63
C GLY A 198 -11.86 -5.07 8.44
N ASP A 199 -10.87 -5.59 7.72
CA ASP A 199 -10.41 -4.97 6.47
C ASP A 199 -11.53 -4.90 5.43
N VAL A 200 -11.49 -3.83 4.63
CA VAL A 200 -12.16 -3.75 3.34
C VAL A 200 -11.16 -4.18 2.27
N PHE A 201 -11.42 -5.31 1.63
CA PHE A 201 -10.55 -5.87 0.59
C PHE A 201 -10.86 -5.21 -0.76
N PHE A 202 -9.86 -4.60 -1.40
CA PHE A 202 -9.96 -4.02 -2.75
C PHE A 202 -9.14 -4.82 -3.75
N LEU A 203 -9.75 -5.26 -4.84
CA LEU A 203 -9.08 -5.91 -5.96
C LEU A 203 -9.15 -5.03 -7.22
N ARG A 204 -8.00 -4.63 -7.74
CA ARG A 204 -7.92 -3.86 -9.00
C ARG A 204 -7.69 -4.78 -10.19
N VAL A 205 -8.71 -4.92 -11.03
CA VAL A 205 -8.80 -5.74 -12.24
C VAL A 205 -8.69 -4.95 -13.56
N GLY A 206 -8.91 -3.63 -13.54
CA GLY A 206 -8.66 -2.74 -14.67
C GLY A 206 -9.87 -2.39 -15.54
N LEU A 207 -11.07 -2.27 -14.95
CA LEU A 207 -12.27 -1.86 -15.70
C LEU A 207 -12.19 -0.43 -16.23
N PRO A 208 -11.80 0.61 -15.46
CA PRO A 208 -11.79 1.98 -15.97
C PRO A 208 -10.95 2.08 -17.25
N ARG A 209 -9.74 1.52 -17.22
CA ARG A 209 -8.86 1.42 -18.39
C ARG A 209 -9.47 0.64 -19.55
N THR A 210 -10.10 -0.51 -19.28
CA THR A 210 -10.75 -1.32 -20.34
C THR A 210 -11.86 -0.51 -21.01
N TRP A 211 -12.70 0.15 -20.21
CA TRP A 211 -13.85 0.93 -20.68
C TRP A 211 -13.42 2.17 -21.49
N GLU A 212 -12.40 2.89 -21.03
CA GLU A 212 -11.86 4.06 -21.73
C GLU A 212 -11.31 3.73 -23.12
N GLN A 213 -10.80 2.52 -23.31
CA GLN A 213 -10.25 2.06 -24.59
C GLN A 213 -11.32 1.62 -25.60
N MET A 214 -12.55 1.38 -25.15
CA MET A 214 -13.65 0.95 -26.03
C MET A 214 -14.23 2.10 -26.85
N SER A 215 -14.60 1.81 -28.10
CA SER A 215 -15.40 2.70 -28.92
C SER A 215 -16.86 2.78 -28.42
N ALA A 216 -17.60 3.79 -28.90
CA ALA A 216 -19.02 3.91 -28.60
C ALA A 216 -19.82 2.69 -29.10
N GLU A 217 -19.46 2.16 -30.26
CA GLU A 217 -20.11 0.97 -30.85
C GLU A 217 -19.85 -0.28 -30.01
N GLU A 218 -18.62 -0.48 -29.54
CA GLU A 218 -18.27 -1.61 -28.66
C GLU A 218 -19.04 -1.55 -27.34
N ARG A 219 -19.21 -0.36 -26.76
CA ARG A 219 -20.00 -0.15 -25.53
C ARG A 219 -21.47 -0.48 -25.73
N VAL A 220 -22.05 -0.11 -26.87
CA VAL A 220 -23.44 -0.48 -27.24
C VAL A 220 -23.58 -1.99 -27.43
N VAL A 221 -22.63 -2.62 -28.10
CA VAL A 221 -22.63 -4.08 -28.28
C VAL A 221 -22.55 -4.78 -26.92
N TYR A 222 -21.66 -4.33 -26.04
CA TYR A 222 -21.52 -4.84 -24.68
C TYR A 222 -22.83 -4.69 -23.88
N SER A 223 -23.45 -3.50 -23.89
CA SER A 223 -24.67 -3.24 -23.11
C SER A 223 -25.86 -4.09 -23.52
N GLN A 224 -25.86 -4.61 -24.76
CA GLN A 224 -26.93 -5.43 -25.33
C GLN A 224 -26.72 -6.94 -25.14
N GLN A 225 -25.60 -7.37 -24.53
CA GLN A 225 -25.33 -8.79 -24.29
C GLN A 225 -26.32 -9.36 -23.27
N GLY A 226 -26.98 -10.47 -23.63
CA GLY A 226 -27.89 -11.16 -22.70
C GLY A 226 -27.17 -11.82 -21.52
N MET A 227 -25.90 -12.18 -21.70
CA MET A 227 -25.03 -12.72 -20.66
C MET A 227 -23.62 -12.16 -20.87
N PRO A 228 -23.31 -10.98 -20.32
CA PRO A 228 -22.00 -10.37 -20.48
C PRO A 228 -20.91 -11.20 -19.80
N GLN A 229 -19.66 -10.92 -20.14
CA GLN A 229 -18.51 -11.52 -19.46
C GLN A 229 -17.77 -10.44 -18.68
N HIS A 230 -17.43 -10.74 -17.43
CA HIS A 230 -16.68 -9.83 -16.57
C HIS A 230 -15.51 -10.57 -15.93
N ALA A 231 -14.38 -9.88 -15.86
CA ALA A 231 -13.22 -10.37 -15.13
C ALA A 231 -13.46 -10.15 -13.65
N GLY A 232 -12.89 -11.04 -12.83
CA GLY A 232 -13.02 -10.94 -11.38
C GLY A 232 -12.27 -12.06 -10.68
N ILE A 233 -12.37 -12.08 -9.35
CA ILE A 233 -11.78 -13.17 -8.56
C ILE A 233 -12.48 -14.50 -8.88
N GLU A 234 -11.73 -15.58 -8.85
CA GLU A 234 -12.27 -16.92 -9.04
C GLU A 234 -13.37 -17.28 -8.01
N GLN A 235 -14.33 -18.11 -8.44
CA GLN A 235 -15.32 -18.72 -7.56
C GLN A 235 -14.85 -20.10 -7.09
N SER A 236 -14.51 -20.22 -5.82
CA SER A 236 -14.05 -21.48 -5.24
C SER A 236 -14.23 -21.49 -3.72
N GLU A 237 -14.24 -22.68 -3.12
CA GLU A 237 -14.23 -22.81 -1.65
C GLU A 237 -13.00 -22.13 -1.03
N ARG A 238 -11.84 -22.15 -1.70
CA ARG A 238 -10.64 -21.49 -1.17
C ARG A 238 -10.78 -19.97 -1.10
N VAL A 239 -11.49 -19.34 -2.03
CA VAL A 239 -11.80 -17.91 -1.95
C VAL A 239 -12.81 -17.61 -0.84
N LEU A 240 -13.85 -18.43 -0.69
CA LEU A 240 -14.79 -18.33 0.42
C LEU A 240 -14.09 -18.43 1.78
N ARG A 241 -13.20 -19.41 1.92
CA ARG A 241 -12.34 -19.61 3.09
C ARG A 241 -11.41 -18.42 3.32
N PHE A 242 -10.75 -17.94 2.27
CA PHE A 242 -9.89 -16.76 2.35
C PHE A 242 -10.65 -15.52 2.85
N ILE A 243 -11.84 -15.24 2.33
CA ILE A 243 -12.65 -14.09 2.76
C ILE A 243 -13.09 -14.24 4.21
N TRP A 244 -13.55 -15.44 4.59
CA TRP A 244 -14.04 -15.70 5.94
C TRP A 244 -12.93 -15.71 7.00
N ASP A 245 -11.83 -16.44 6.76
CA ASP A 245 -10.73 -16.62 7.71
C ASP A 245 -9.99 -15.31 7.99
N ASN A 246 -10.01 -14.36 7.06
CA ASN A 246 -9.48 -13.01 7.28
C ASN A 246 -10.50 -12.06 7.93
N HIS A 247 -11.76 -12.47 8.05
CA HIS A 247 -12.89 -11.67 8.53
C HIS A 247 -12.96 -10.30 7.85
N PHE A 248 -13.04 -10.27 6.52
CA PHE A 248 -13.25 -9.02 5.80
C PHE A 248 -14.62 -8.42 6.15
N ALA A 249 -14.65 -7.11 6.43
CA ALA A 249 -15.89 -6.39 6.70
C ALA A 249 -16.71 -6.18 5.42
N ALA A 250 -16.00 -6.03 4.29
CA ALA A 250 -16.57 -5.87 2.96
C ALA A 250 -15.49 -6.22 1.90
N VAL A 251 -15.93 -6.55 0.69
CA VAL A 251 -15.06 -6.75 -0.47
C VAL A 251 -15.45 -5.78 -1.57
N ALA A 252 -14.48 -5.29 -2.34
CA ALA A 252 -14.71 -4.34 -3.40
C ALA A 252 -13.73 -4.56 -4.56
N SER A 253 -14.13 -4.15 -5.75
CA SER A 253 -13.26 -4.12 -6.92
C SER A 253 -13.61 -2.98 -7.85
N ASP A 254 -12.72 -2.69 -8.79
CA ASP A 254 -13.05 -1.89 -9.96
C ASP A 254 -13.80 -2.70 -11.03
N ALA A 255 -14.10 -3.99 -10.84
CA ALA A 255 -14.80 -4.82 -11.82
C ALA A 255 -16.31 -4.50 -11.93
N VAL A 256 -16.96 -4.94 -13.03
CA VAL A 256 -18.43 -4.88 -13.16
C VAL A 256 -19.11 -5.87 -12.23
N SER A 257 -18.48 -7.01 -11.99
CA SER A 257 -18.86 -7.94 -10.92
C SER A 257 -17.62 -8.32 -10.12
N PHE A 258 -17.68 -8.35 -8.79
CA PHE A 258 -16.51 -8.67 -7.96
C PHE A 258 -15.87 -10.03 -8.30
N GLU A 259 -16.71 -11.02 -8.55
CA GLU A 259 -16.31 -12.34 -9.04
C GLU A 259 -16.36 -12.43 -10.57
N VAL A 260 -15.61 -13.39 -11.11
CA VAL A 260 -15.67 -13.69 -12.54
C VAL A 260 -17.09 -14.08 -12.96
N TYR A 261 -17.57 -13.51 -14.06
CA TYR A 261 -18.91 -13.77 -14.58
C TYR A 261 -18.86 -14.13 -16.07
N PRO A 262 -19.63 -15.14 -16.54
CA PRO A 262 -20.54 -16.02 -15.80
C PRO A 262 -19.83 -16.99 -14.83
N PRO A 263 -20.54 -17.50 -13.81
CA PRO A 263 -19.93 -18.30 -12.76
C PRO A 263 -19.24 -19.56 -13.29
N LEU A 264 -18.04 -19.84 -12.80
CA LEU A 264 -17.26 -21.04 -13.12
C LEU A 264 -17.97 -22.30 -12.58
N ASN A 265 -18.44 -22.21 -11.34
CA ASN A 265 -19.26 -23.21 -10.70
C ASN A 265 -20.36 -22.49 -9.88
N PRO A 266 -21.65 -22.63 -10.23
CA PRO A 266 -22.75 -21.98 -9.52
C PRO A 266 -22.85 -22.28 -8.02
N GLU A 267 -22.20 -23.34 -7.53
CA GLU A 267 -22.14 -23.66 -6.10
C GLU A 267 -21.34 -22.62 -5.29
N PHE A 268 -20.34 -22.00 -5.90
CA PHE A 268 -19.40 -21.07 -5.26
C PHE A 268 -19.62 -19.61 -5.70
N ASP A 269 -20.80 -19.31 -6.23
CA ASP A 269 -21.22 -17.95 -6.56
C ASP A 269 -21.14 -17.03 -5.33
N LEU A 270 -20.22 -16.07 -5.35
CA LEU A 270 -19.89 -15.23 -4.22
C LEU A 270 -21.03 -14.27 -3.87
N HIS A 271 -21.83 -13.80 -4.82
CA HIS A 271 -23.02 -12.99 -4.52
C HIS A 271 -23.97 -13.73 -3.57
N HIS A 272 -24.19 -15.03 -3.80
CA HIS A 272 -25.01 -15.86 -2.92
C HIS A 272 -24.42 -15.98 -1.49
N HIS A 273 -23.12 -16.30 -1.39
CA HIS A 273 -22.48 -16.54 -0.09
C HIS A 273 -22.25 -15.25 0.69
N LEU A 274 -21.77 -14.20 0.04
CA LEU A 274 -21.39 -12.95 0.68
C LEU A 274 -22.63 -12.14 1.08
N LEU A 275 -23.56 -11.86 0.17
CA LEU A 275 -24.71 -11.00 0.46
C LEU A 275 -25.78 -11.74 1.28
N ALA A 276 -26.37 -12.80 0.71
CA ALA A 276 -27.47 -13.52 1.36
C ALA A 276 -26.99 -14.44 2.49
N GLY A 277 -25.81 -15.05 2.33
CA GLY A 277 -25.25 -15.98 3.31
C GLY A 277 -24.69 -15.30 4.55
N TRP A 278 -23.66 -14.48 4.38
CA TRP A 278 -22.84 -13.96 5.48
C TRP A 278 -23.09 -12.50 5.82
N GLY A 279 -23.71 -11.74 4.91
CA GLY A 279 -23.94 -10.31 5.09
C GLY A 279 -22.67 -9.47 4.90
N VAL A 280 -21.76 -9.93 4.04
CA VAL A 280 -20.56 -9.20 3.59
C VAL A 280 -20.95 -8.34 2.38
N PRO A 281 -20.85 -6.99 2.46
CA PRO A 281 -21.11 -6.11 1.33
C PRO A 281 -20.13 -6.35 0.18
N ILE A 282 -20.65 -6.20 -1.05
CA ILE A 282 -19.87 -6.25 -2.28
C ILE A 282 -19.83 -4.84 -2.89
N GLY A 283 -18.64 -4.39 -3.25
CA GLY A 283 -18.39 -3.12 -3.91
C GLY A 283 -17.94 -3.32 -5.35
N GLU A 284 -18.53 -2.60 -6.28
CA GLU A 284 -18.30 -2.80 -7.72
C GLU A 284 -18.03 -1.47 -8.42
N MET A 285 -17.27 -1.54 -9.52
CA MET A 285 -16.94 -0.43 -10.41
C MET A 285 -16.32 0.78 -9.69
N PHE A 286 -15.53 0.55 -8.65
CA PHE A 286 -14.68 1.60 -8.06
C PHE A 286 -13.61 2.05 -9.06
N ASP A 287 -13.10 3.27 -8.93
CA ASP A 287 -11.89 3.70 -9.63
C ASP A 287 -10.68 3.53 -8.71
N LEU A 288 -9.83 2.55 -9.01
CA LEU A 288 -8.66 2.19 -8.20
C LEU A 288 -7.34 2.62 -8.83
N ASP A 289 -7.36 3.30 -9.99
CA ASP A 289 -6.15 3.64 -10.74
C ASP A 289 -5.26 4.64 -10.00
N GLU A 290 -5.85 5.72 -9.47
CA GLU A 290 -5.11 6.72 -8.69
C GLU A 290 -4.65 6.16 -7.34
N LEU A 291 -5.41 5.23 -6.75
CA LEU A 291 -5.02 4.58 -5.49
C LEU A 291 -3.78 3.72 -5.71
N ALA A 292 -3.78 2.89 -6.76
CA ALA A 292 -2.63 2.07 -7.16
C ALA A 292 -1.40 2.93 -7.47
N ALA A 293 -1.56 4.00 -8.24
CA ALA A 293 -0.48 4.94 -8.56
C ALA A 293 0.09 5.60 -7.29
N THR A 294 -0.77 6.00 -6.35
CA THR A 294 -0.36 6.58 -5.08
C THR A 294 0.35 5.56 -4.17
N CYS A 295 -0.12 4.30 -4.09
CA CYS A 295 0.57 3.23 -3.39
C CYS A 295 1.99 3.03 -3.93
N LYS A 296 2.14 2.86 -5.25
CA LYS A 296 3.44 2.70 -5.91
C LYS A 296 4.38 3.88 -5.64
N ARG A 297 3.86 5.11 -5.71
CA ARG A 297 4.64 6.32 -5.41
C ARG A 297 5.09 6.35 -3.95
N LEU A 298 4.22 6.03 -2.99
CA LEU A 298 4.54 6.06 -1.56
C LEU A 298 5.45 4.90 -1.11
N GLU A 299 5.51 3.81 -1.87
CA GLU A 299 6.48 2.72 -1.67
C GLU A 299 7.91 3.12 -2.04
N THR A 300 8.13 4.13 -2.88
CA THR A 300 9.49 4.59 -3.27
C THR A 300 10.26 5.34 -2.17
N LYS A 301 9.89 5.16 -0.90
CA LYS A 301 10.58 5.74 0.26
C LYS A 301 11.92 5.07 0.50
N ALA A 302 12.94 5.87 0.87
CA ALA A 302 14.12 5.34 1.53
C ALA A 302 13.67 4.82 2.91
N GLY A 303 13.49 3.50 3.03
CA GLY A 303 13.07 2.83 4.25
C GLY A 303 13.90 3.19 5.47
N SER A 304 13.44 2.81 6.66
CA SER A 304 14.22 3.03 7.89
C SER A 304 15.60 2.34 7.81
N THR A 305 16.62 2.82 8.53
CA THR A 305 17.94 2.16 8.56
C THR A 305 17.83 0.68 8.93
N ARG A 306 16.95 0.35 9.88
CA ARG A 306 16.67 -1.03 10.27
C ARG A 306 16.07 -1.85 9.13
N GLU A 307 15.11 -1.29 8.40
CA GLU A 307 14.49 -1.96 7.27
C GLU A 307 15.51 -2.22 6.15
N VAL A 308 16.34 -1.23 5.82
CA VAL A 308 17.38 -1.37 4.80
C VAL A 308 18.42 -2.41 5.22
N GLN A 309 18.84 -2.42 6.49
CA GLN A 309 19.76 -3.43 7.03
C GLN A 309 19.15 -4.82 6.96
N ALA A 310 17.91 -4.99 7.42
CA ALA A 310 17.23 -6.29 7.39
C ALA A 310 17.06 -6.83 5.97
N LYS A 311 16.74 -5.97 4.99
CA LYS A 311 16.66 -6.37 3.58
C LYS A 311 18.03 -6.74 2.99
N ALA A 312 19.09 -6.05 3.39
CA ALA A 312 20.45 -6.41 2.96
C ALA A 312 20.92 -7.74 3.59
N GLU A 313 20.60 -7.97 4.87
CA GLU A 313 20.87 -9.24 5.56
C GLU A 313 20.08 -10.38 4.92
N TRP A 314 18.79 -10.19 4.66
CA TRP A 314 17.94 -11.18 3.96
C TRP A 314 18.51 -11.55 2.59
N ALA A 315 18.93 -10.56 1.79
CA ALA A 315 19.55 -10.84 0.50
C ALA A 315 20.83 -11.69 0.64
N GLU A 316 21.65 -11.42 1.66
CA GLU A 316 22.89 -12.17 1.93
C GLU A 316 22.62 -13.60 2.46
N GLU A 317 21.64 -13.77 3.34
CA GLU A 317 21.38 -15.02 4.08
C GLU A 317 20.39 -15.94 3.37
N GLU A 318 19.30 -15.40 2.83
CA GLU A 318 18.18 -16.17 2.27
C GLU A 318 18.22 -16.21 0.72
N GLU A 319 18.62 -15.12 0.07
CA GLU A 319 18.69 -15.04 -1.41
C GLU A 319 20.07 -15.42 -1.96
N GLY A 320 21.05 -15.68 -1.08
CA GLY A 320 22.39 -16.12 -1.45
C GLY A 320 23.24 -15.06 -2.14
N LEU A 321 23.01 -13.77 -1.89
CA LEU A 321 23.85 -12.68 -2.38
C LEU A 321 25.22 -12.73 -1.70
N THR A 322 26.27 -13.00 -2.47
CA THR A 322 27.65 -13.12 -2.01
C THR A 322 28.55 -12.11 -2.73
N TRP A 323 29.78 -11.89 -2.23
CA TRP A 323 30.72 -11.02 -2.93
C TRP A 323 30.94 -11.41 -4.41
N SER A 324 30.98 -12.72 -4.68
CA SER A 324 31.31 -13.28 -5.99
C SER A 324 30.18 -13.18 -7.02
N ASN A 325 28.92 -13.01 -6.60
CA ASN A 325 27.78 -12.86 -7.52
C ASN A 325 27.27 -11.42 -7.64
N LYS A 326 27.88 -10.47 -6.92
CA LYS A 326 27.61 -9.04 -7.10
C LYS A 326 28.14 -8.55 -8.44
N THR A 327 27.48 -7.56 -9.00
CA THR A 327 27.90 -6.87 -10.23
C THR A 327 29.19 -6.09 -9.97
N ALA A 328 30.26 -6.40 -10.72
CA ALA A 328 31.57 -5.76 -10.64
C ALA A 328 31.60 -4.37 -11.31
N LYS A 329 30.74 -3.45 -10.88
CA LYS A 329 30.66 -2.07 -11.36
C LYS A 329 30.44 -1.09 -10.20
N LEU A 330 30.85 0.15 -10.41
CA LEU A 330 30.54 1.28 -9.54
C LEU A 330 29.11 1.77 -9.80
N LEU A 331 28.22 1.56 -8.83
CA LEU A 331 26.85 2.05 -8.88
C LEU A 331 26.70 3.44 -8.25
N TRP A 332 25.95 4.31 -8.92
CA TRP A 332 25.36 5.50 -8.30
C TRP A 332 24.03 5.88 -8.97
N ARG A 333 23.05 6.25 -8.13
CA ARG A 333 21.77 6.85 -8.54
C ARG A 333 21.48 8.06 -7.69
N GLY A 334 21.13 9.19 -8.29
CA GLY A 334 20.81 10.39 -7.51
C GLY A 334 20.47 11.61 -8.34
N VAL A 335 20.00 12.65 -7.65
CA VAL A 335 19.65 13.93 -8.27
C VAL A 335 20.91 14.78 -8.42
N PRO A 336 21.31 15.18 -9.64
CA PRO A 336 22.54 15.95 -9.86
C PRO A 336 22.46 17.38 -9.30
N SER A 337 21.29 18.02 -9.40
CA SER A 337 21.03 19.42 -9.00
C SER A 337 21.03 19.70 -7.49
N MET A 338 21.34 18.70 -6.66
CA MET A 338 21.32 18.82 -5.21
C MET A 338 22.75 18.90 -4.66
N GLY A 339 23.23 20.11 -4.39
CA GLY A 339 24.56 20.38 -3.84
C GLY A 339 25.56 20.91 -4.88
N PRO A 340 26.87 20.96 -4.53
CA PRO A 340 27.93 21.39 -5.43
C PRO A 340 28.00 20.55 -6.73
N THR A 341 28.81 20.99 -7.69
CA THR A 341 29.11 20.30 -8.97
C THR A 341 29.68 18.87 -8.83
N ILE A 342 29.77 18.32 -7.63
CA ILE A 342 30.40 17.03 -7.33
C ILE A 342 29.64 15.85 -7.95
N ARG A 343 28.31 15.91 -8.01
CA ARG A 343 27.47 14.85 -8.61
C ARG A 343 27.52 14.91 -10.13
N ASP A 344 27.45 16.11 -10.70
CA ASP A 344 27.60 16.35 -12.14
C ASP A 344 28.96 15.85 -12.63
N LYS A 345 30.03 16.17 -11.88
CA LYS A 345 31.38 15.69 -12.18
C LYS A 345 31.50 14.18 -12.10
N LEU A 346 30.91 13.53 -11.08
CA LEU A 346 30.88 12.07 -10.99
C LEU A 346 30.27 11.47 -12.26
N ILE A 347 29.07 11.92 -12.64
CA ILE A 347 28.39 11.47 -13.85
C ILE A 347 29.29 11.66 -15.08
N GLN A 348 29.91 12.84 -15.22
CA GLN A 348 30.79 13.17 -16.33
C GLN A 348 32.01 12.24 -16.43
N VAL A 349 32.74 12.00 -15.33
CA VAL A 349 33.96 11.17 -15.37
C VAL A 349 33.66 9.68 -15.55
N THR A 350 32.45 9.25 -15.18
CA THR A 350 32.00 7.86 -15.34
C THR A 350 31.30 7.58 -16.67
N LYS A 351 31.07 8.61 -17.48
CA LYS A 351 30.38 8.49 -18.76
C LYS A 351 31.11 7.51 -19.68
N ASP A 352 30.35 6.57 -20.25
CA ASP A 352 30.82 5.54 -21.19
C ASP A 352 31.93 4.61 -20.63
N LYS A 353 32.10 4.57 -19.30
CA LYS A 353 33.05 3.68 -18.63
C LYS A 353 32.39 2.31 -18.38
N SER A 354 33.00 1.24 -18.89
CA SER A 354 32.48 -0.13 -18.72
C SER A 354 32.37 -0.58 -17.26
N TRP A 355 33.23 -0.03 -16.39
CA TRP A 355 33.26 -0.29 -14.94
C TRP A 355 32.24 0.54 -14.15
N ALA A 356 31.49 1.45 -14.78
CA ALA A 356 30.53 2.31 -14.12
C ALA A 356 29.09 2.00 -14.52
N ASP A 357 28.21 2.05 -13.53
CA ASP A 357 26.77 2.13 -13.69
C ASP A 357 26.28 3.35 -12.89
N VAL A 358 26.54 4.54 -13.42
CA VAL A 358 26.26 5.81 -12.77
C VAL A 358 25.26 6.59 -13.61
N LYS A 359 24.11 6.93 -13.02
CA LYS A 359 23.03 7.63 -13.72
C LYS A 359 22.33 8.66 -12.82
N ALA A 360 21.92 9.76 -13.43
CA ALA A 360 21.02 10.72 -12.80
C ALA A 360 19.63 10.12 -12.63
N LEU A 361 18.97 10.40 -11.51
CA LEU A 361 17.55 10.12 -11.32
C LEU A 361 16.76 11.40 -11.54
N VAL A 362 15.74 11.31 -12.41
CA VAL A 362 14.80 12.40 -12.70
C VAL A 362 13.42 12.00 -12.19
N TRP A 363 13.02 12.52 -11.03
CA TRP A 363 11.79 12.11 -10.35
C TRP A 363 10.50 12.37 -11.14
N ASN A 364 10.52 13.35 -12.05
CA ASN A 364 9.35 13.69 -12.88
C ASN A 364 9.34 12.92 -14.22
N ASP A 365 10.30 12.03 -14.45
CA ASP A 365 10.41 11.23 -15.67
C ASP A 365 10.10 9.76 -15.34
N LYS A 366 8.99 9.25 -15.89
CA LYS A 366 8.55 7.87 -15.69
C LYS A 366 9.57 6.87 -16.22
N ASP A 367 10.27 7.17 -17.32
CA ASP A 367 11.25 6.26 -17.89
C ASP A 367 12.49 6.16 -17.01
N SER A 368 12.94 7.28 -16.45
CA SER A 368 14.03 7.30 -15.46
C SER A 368 13.65 6.51 -14.20
N LEU A 369 12.43 6.68 -13.70
CA LEU A 369 11.95 5.94 -12.53
C LEU A 369 11.79 4.44 -12.80
N ASN A 370 11.34 4.04 -13.99
CA ASN A 370 11.13 2.63 -14.30
C ASN A 370 12.43 1.88 -14.61
N ASN A 371 13.40 2.55 -15.26
CA ASN A 371 14.60 1.89 -15.78
C ASN A 371 15.88 2.17 -14.99
N ASP A 372 15.98 3.34 -14.37
CA ASP A 372 17.21 3.77 -13.70
C ASP A 372 17.10 3.73 -12.17
N TYR A 373 15.90 3.85 -11.61
CA TYR A 373 15.75 3.77 -10.15
C TYR A 373 16.28 2.45 -9.59
N LYS A 374 17.02 2.55 -8.48
CA LYS A 374 17.49 1.43 -7.69
C LYS A 374 17.16 1.70 -6.23
N THR A 375 16.47 0.77 -5.59
CA THR A 375 16.22 0.81 -4.14
C THR A 375 17.52 0.63 -3.36
N MET A 376 17.54 0.96 -2.07
CA MET A 376 18.74 0.75 -1.25
C MET A 376 19.20 -0.72 -1.20
N PRO A 377 18.31 -1.72 -1.05
CA PRO A 377 18.70 -3.14 -1.17
C PRO A 377 19.32 -3.50 -2.53
N GLN A 378 18.77 -2.99 -3.63
CA GLN A 378 19.34 -3.21 -4.97
C GLN A 378 20.73 -2.61 -5.14
N HIS A 379 21.11 -1.60 -4.35
CA HIS A 379 22.50 -1.12 -4.35
C HIS A 379 23.47 -2.18 -3.80
N CYS A 380 23.01 -3.06 -2.91
CA CYS A 380 23.83 -4.12 -2.36
C CYS A 380 24.18 -5.19 -3.42
N GLU A 381 23.50 -5.24 -4.56
CA GLU A 381 23.82 -6.16 -5.67
C GLU A 381 25.13 -5.80 -6.40
N TYR A 382 25.76 -4.66 -6.07
CA TYR A 382 26.98 -4.18 -6.71
C TYR A 382 28.17 -4.28 -5.77
N GLN A 383 29.34 -4.62 -6.31
CA GLN A 383 30.58 -4.69 -5.54
C GLN A 383 31.05 -3.30 -5.09
N TYR A 384 30.77 -2.25 -5.87
CA TYR A 384 31.25 -0.90 -5.62
C TYR A 384 30.08 0.09 -5.64
N VAL A 385 30.00 0.94 -4.62
CA VAL A 385 28.92 1.94 -4.49
C VAL A 385 29.50 3.31 -4.23
N ALA A 386 29.09 4.30 -5.03
CA ALA A 386 29.61 5.65 -4.88
C ALA A 386 28.83 6.45 -3.82
N GLN A 387 29.55 7.12 -2.93
CA GLN A 387 29.00 8.09 -1.99
C GLN A 387 29.26 9.52 -2.50
N THR A 388 28.21 10.34 -2.49
CA THR A 388 28.30 11.77 -2.84
C THR A 388 27.61 12.63 -1.78
N GLU A 389 28.21 13.78 -1.45
CA GLU A 389 27.55 14.85 -0.69
C GLU A 389 26.41 15.51 -1.48
N GLY A 390 25.59 16.31 -0.80
CA GLY A 390 24.53 17.12 -1.40
C GLY A 390 24.65 18.56 -0.92
N ASN A 391 23.53 19.18 -0.53
CA ASN A 391 23.55 20.48 0.14
C ASN A 391 24.33 20.42 1.47
N THR A 392 24.30 19.27 2.15
CA THR A 392 25.07 18.94 3.35
C THR A 392 25.62 17.51 3.24
N TYR A 393 25.77 16.80 4.37
CA TYR A 393 25.99 15.36 4.34
C TYR A 393 24.84 14.64 3.62
N SER A 394 25.14 13.52 2.99
CA SER A 394 24.11 12.68 2.39
C SER A 394 23.74 11.54 3.34
N GLY A 395 22.48 11.48 3.74
CA GLY A 395 21.93 10.40 4.56
C GLY A 395 21.98 9.02 3.89
N ARG A 396 22.41 8.93 2.63
CA ARG A 396 22.61 7.67 1.91
C ARG A 396 23.78 6.85 2.47
N LEU A 397 24.82 7.49 3.03
CA LEU A 397 26.05 6.79 3.37
C LEU A 397 25.81 5.60 4.33
N LYS A 398 25.00 5.79 5.37
CA LYS A 398 24.66 4.72 6.33
C LYS A 398 24.00 3.50 5.68
N TYR A 399 23.23 3.71 4.61
CA TYR A 399 22.60 2.63 3.86
C TYR A 399 23.63 1.90 2.99
N LEU A 400 24.52 2.61 2.31
CA LEU A 400 25.62 1.99 1.55
C LEU A 400 26.58 1.22 2.45
N GLN A 401 26.86 1.74 3.64
CA GLN A 401 27.67 1.08 4.66
C GLN A 401 26.99 -0.15 5.26
N SER A 402 25.70 -0.37 4.97
CA SER A 402 24.97 -1.58 5.33
C SER A 402 25.01 -2.64 4.23
N CYS A 403 25.54 -2.33 3.04
CA CYS A 403 25.81 -3.31 2.00
C CYS A 403 27.23 -3.83 2.15
N ARG A 404 27.43 -5.14 1.99
CA ARG A 404 28.76 -5.75 1.87
C ARG A 404 29.39 -5.44 0.51
N SER A 405 29.66 -4.16 0.30
CA SER A 405 30.18 -3.53 -0.90
C SER A 405 31.28 -2.55 -0.51
N VAL A 406 32.19 -2.24 -1.44
CA VAL A 406 33.19 -1.20 -1.25
C VAL A 406 32.54 0.16 -1.46
N VAL A 407 32.51 0.97 -0.40
CA VAL A 407 32.08 2.37 -0.51
C VAL A 407 33.22 3.18 -1.10
N VAL A 408 32.98 3.81 -2.25
CA VAL A 408 33.91 4.74 -2.91
C VAL A 408 33.39 6.15 -2.68
N SER A 409 34.14 6.96 -1.92
CA SER A 409 33.73 8.32 -1.56
C SER A 409 34.79 9.31 -1.99
N HIS A 410 34.36 10.46 -2.50
CA HIS A 410 35.22 11.62 -2.60
C HIS A 410 35.63 12.11 -1.21
N GLU A 411 36.66 12.96 -1.14
CA GLU A 411 37.02 13.73 0.07
C GLU A 411 35.81 14.52 0.60
N LEU A 412 35.38 14.17 1.82
CA LEU A 412 34.18 14.71 2.47
C LEU A 412 34.47 16.05 3.14
N GLU A 413 33.55 17.01 3.00
CA GLU A 413 33.57 18.29 3.73
C GLU A 413 32.57 18.28 4.90
N TRP A 414 31.45 17.59 4.73
CA TRP A 414 30.41 17.42 5.73
C TRP A 414 30.65 16.15 6.54
N ILE A 415 30.35 16.23 7.82
CA ILE A 415 30.51 15.11 8.75
C ILE A 415 29.17 14.65 9.32
N GLN A 416 29.10 13.35 9.63
CA GLN A 416 28.15 12.83 10.61
C GLN A 416 28.91 12.33 11.84
N HIS A 417 28.19 12.08 12.93
CA HIS A 417 28.77 11.72 14.22
C HIS A 417 29.72 10.51 14.18
N TYR A 418 29.54 9.58 13.23
CA TYR A 418 30.34 8.36 13.11
C TYR A 418 31.49 8.44 12.07
N TYR A 419 31.63 9.55 11.34
CA TYR A 419 32.58 9.63 10.20
C TYR A 419 34.05 9.50 10.62
N HIS A 420 34.39 9.83 11.85
CA HIS A 420 35.74 9.65 12.41
C HIS A 420 36.20 8.17 12.44
N LEU A 421 35.27 7.23 12.28
CA LEU A 421 35.51 5.78 12.21
C LEU A 421 35.81 5.32 10.77
N MET A 422 35.63 6.18 9.77
CA MET A 422 35.99 5.87 8.39
C MET A 422 37.50 5.87 8.23
N LYS A 423 38.05 4.77 7.69
CA LYS A 423 39.47 4.55 7.46
C LYS A 423 39.70 4.32 5.97
N SER A 424 40.45 5.23 5.35
CA SER A 424 40.73 5.22 3.91
C SER A 424 41.97 4.42 3.53
N SER A 425 42.73 3.90 4.50
CA SER A 425 43.96 3.14 4.26
C SER A 425 44.29 2.21 5.44
N GLY A 426 45.22 1.29 5.19
CA GLY A 426 45.74 0.35 6.18
C GLY A 426 44.90 -0.93 6.36
N PRO A 427 45.26 -1.76 7.36
CA PRO A 427 44.58 -3.05 7.59
C PRO A 427 43.09 -2.91 7.90
N GLU A 428 42.70 -1.83 8.58
CA GLU A 428 41.32 -1.51 8.97
C GLU A 428 40.58 -0.65 7.92
N GLN A 429 41.15 -0.47 6.73
CA GLN A 429 40.50 0.28 5.66
C GLN A 429 39.08 -0.25 5.41
N ASN A 430 38.10 0.65 5.47
CA ASN A 430 36.67 0.34 5.37
C ASN A 430 35.94 1.18 4.31
N PHE A 431 36.65 2.03 3.59
CA PHE A 431 36.17 2.67 2.38
C PHE A 431 37.36 3.09 1.49
N VAL A 432 37.07 3.46 0.26
CA VAL A 432 38.06 4.00 -0.68
C VAL A 432 37.80 5.49 -0.84
N GLN A 433 38.81 6.29 -0.48
CA GLN A 433 38.78 7.73 -0.68
C GLN A 433 39.37 8.09 -2.05
N VAL A 434 38.66 8.92 -2.79
CA VAL A 434 39.13 9.54 -4.04
C VAL A 434 39.15 11.06 -3.90
N ARG A 435 39.83 11.75 -4.81
CA ARG A 435 39.89 13.21 -4.81
C ARG A 435 38.50 13.83 -4.92
N ARG A 436 38.31 15.01 -4.34
CA ARG A 436 37.01 15.72 -4.34
C ARG A 436 36.41 15.95 -5.73
N ASP A 437 37.27 16.09 -6.74
CA ASP A 437 36.88 16.32 -8.13
C ASP A 437 36.77 15.04 -8.97
N TRP A 438 36.94 13.86 -8.36
CA TRP A 438 36.94 12.54 -9.00
C TRP A 438 38.07 12.28 -10.00
N SER A 439 39.10 13.13 -10.04
CA SER A 439 40.17 13.04 -11.05
C SER A 439 40.97 11.74 -11.00
N ASP A 440 41.00 11.05 -9.86
CA ASP A 440 41.67 9.76 -9.71
C ASP A 440 40.73 8.55 -9.59
N LEU A 441 39.41 8.74 -9.79
CA LEU A 441 38.41 7.67 -9.66
C LEU A 441 38.69 6.48 -10.59
N GLU A 442 38.99 6.74 -11.86
CA GLU A 442 39.24 5.67 -12.84
C GLU A 442 40.42 4.79 -12.42
N ARG A 443 41.52 5.40 -12.00
CA ARG A 443 42.70 4.66 -11.50
C ARG A 443 42.35 3.80 -10.29
N GLN A 444 41.56 4.33 -9.35
CA GLN A 444 41.14 3.60 -8.15
C GLN A 444 40.21 2.44 -8.50
N MET A 445 39.27 2.63 -9.42
CA MET A 445 38.38 1.56 -9.88
C MET A 445 39.13 0.45 -10.61
N GLN A 446 40.10 0.79 -11.45
CA GLN A 446 40.96 -0.22 -12.10
C GLN A 446 41.80 -1.01 -11.09
N HIS A 447 42.31 -0.34 -10.04
CA HIS A 447 43.00 -1.01 -8.95
C HIS A 447 42.08 -2.00 -8.23
N LEU A 448 40.89 -1.56 -7.82
CA LEU A 448 39.92 -2.41 -7.13
C LEU A 448 39.50 -3.62 -7.95
N LEU A 449 39.21 -3.42 -9.24
CA LEU A 449 38.83 -4.51 -10.16
C LEU A 449 39.95 -5.51 -10.43
N SER A 450 41.21 -5.13 -10.24
CA SER A 450 42.37 -6.03 -10.39
C SER A 450 42.85 -6.66 -9.09
N HIS A 451 42.30 -6.23 -7.94
CA HIS A 451 42.68 -6.70 -6.60
C HIS A 451 41.43 -7.12 -5.80
N ASP A 452 40.71 -8.13 -6.29
CA ASP A 452 39.41 -8.56 -5.73
C ASP A 452 39.49 -8.91 -4.23
N ASP A 453 40.55 -9.60 -3.79
CA ASP A 453 40.76 -9.94 -2.37
C ASP A 453 40.89 -8.68 -1.49
N GLU A 454 41.55 -7.63 -2.01
CA GLU A 454 41.67 -6.36 -1.31
C GLU A 454 40.32 -5.64 -1.24
N ALA A 455 39.60 -5.58 -2.36
CA ALA A 455 38.27 -4.98 -2.42
C ALA A 455 37.29 -5.68 -1.46
N ARG A 456 37.28 -7.02 -1.46
CA ARG A 456 36.46 -7.83 -0.55
C ARG A 456 36.80 -7.54 0.91
N ARG A 457 38.08 -7.47 1.27
CA ARG A 457 38.51 -7.11 2.64
C ARG A 457 37.99 -5.74 3.06
N ILE A 458 38.04 -4.75 2.17
CA ILE A 458 37.52 -3.39 2.47
C ILE A 458 35.99 -3.45 2.70
N ALA A 459 35.26 -4.20 1.87
CA ALA A 459 33.82 -4.39 2.03
C ALA A 459 33.45 -5.12 3.34
N ASP A 460 34.21 -6.14 3.73
CA ASP A 460 34.00 -6.86 4.99
C ASP A 460 34.33 -5.98 6.21
N ASN A 461 35.39 -5.16 6.12
CA ASN A 461 35.72 -4.17 7.15
C ASN A 461 34.64 -3.09 7.30
N ASN A 462 34.03 -2.66 6.19
CA ASN A 462 32.89 -1.75 6.18
C ASN A 462 31.72 -2.31 7.00
N ILE A 463 31.28 -3.53 6.69
CA ILE A 463 30.18 -4.19 7.40
C ILE A 463 30.48 -4.36 8.89
N ARG A 464 31.67 -4.88 9.21
CA ARG A 464 32.09 -5.11 10.60
C ARG A 464 32.13 -3.84 11.43
N THR A 465 32.55 -2.74 10.81
CA THR A 465 32.63 -1.44 11.49
C THR A 465 31.26 -0.82 11.65
N PHE A 466 30.48 -0.75 10.56
CA PHE A 466 29.27 0.05 10.54
C PHE A 466 28.03 -0.79 10.86
N ARG A 467 27.60 -1.69 9.97
CA ARG A 467 26.37 -2.49 10.17
C ARG A 467 26.38 -3.28 11.48
N GLU A 468 27.47 -4.00 11.76
CA GLU A 468 27.55 -4.92 12.90
C GLU A 468 27.88 -4.25 14.24
N ARG A 469 28.39 -3.01 14.21
CA ARG A 469 28.90 -2.35 15.42
C ARG A 469 28.36 -0.95 15.62
N TYR A 470 28.80 0.02 14.83
CA TYR A 470 28.59 1.44 15.14
C TYR A 470 27.31 2.07 14.56
N LEU A 471 26.65 1.41 13.61
CA LEU A 471 25.32 1.75 13.06
C LEU A 471 24.26 0.70 13.39
N SER A 472 24.49 -0.09 14.45
CA SER A 472 23.47 -0.97 15.01
C SER A 472 22.44 -0.14 15.79
N PRO A 473 21.18 -0.61 15.93
CA PRO A 473 20.17 0.09 16.73
C PRO A 473 20.63 0.37 18.16
N ALA A 474 21.36 -0.57 18.77
CA ALA A 474 21.90 -0.40 20.11
C ALA A 474 22.98 0.69 20.18
N ALA A 475 23.86 0.78 19.19
CA ALA A 475 24.90 1.80 19.13
C ALA A 475 24.33 3.21 18.90
N GLU A 476 23.32 3.35 18.04
CA GLU A 476 22.64 4.64 17.83
C GLU A 476 21.99 5.14 19.12
N VAL A 477 21.26 4.28 19.82
CA VAL A 477 20.65 4.60 21.13
C VAL A 477 21.72 4.94 22.16
N CYS A 478 22.83 4.20 22.18
CA CYS A 478 23.96 4.47 23.09
C CYS A 478 24.58 5.85 22.83
N TYR A 479 24.78 6.22 21.56
CA TYR A 479 25.32 7.52 21.19
C TYR A 479 24.40 8.65 21.67
N TRP A 480 23.11 8.58 21.38
CA TRP A 480 22.14 9.59 21.81
C TRP A 480 22.06 9.72 23.33
N ARG A 481 22.02 8.60 24.05
CA ARG A 481 22.03 8.61 25.52
C ARG A 481 23.29 9.28 26.07
N ARG A 482 24.47 8.96 25.52
CA ARG A 482 25.73 9.58 25.93
C ARG A 482 25.77 11.06 25.59
N LEU A 483 25.32 11.45 24.40
CA LEU A 483 25.25 12.84 23.97
C LEU A 483 24.41 13.67 24.95
N MET A 484 23.20 13.21 25.30
CA MET A 484 22.34 13.92 26.25
C MET A 484 22.96 14.01 27.65
N GLN A 485 23.66 12.95 28.10
CA GLN A 485 24.36 12.96 29.38
C GLN A 485 25.55 13.93 29.41
N GLU A 486 26.33 14.00 28.34
CA GLU A 486 27.45 14.96 28.26
C GLU A 486 26.93 16.39 28.06
N TRP A 487 25.86 16.57 27.28
CA TRP A 487 25.19 17.87 27.14
C TRP A 487 24.72 18.40 28.50
N LYS A 488 24.11 17.54 29.32
CA LYS A 488 23.70 17.90 30.69
C LYS A 488 24.88 18.39 31.56
N LYS A 489 26.12 18.00 31.30
CA LYS A 489 27.27 18.48 32.09
C LYS A 489 27.74 19.88 31.72
N VAL A 490 27.35 20.36 30.53
CA VAL A 490 27.81 21.66 29.99
C VAL A 490 26.71 22.73 29.96
N ILE A 491 25.45 22.36 30.21
CA ILE A 491 24.40 23.37 30.42
C ILE A 491 24.69 24.18 31.69
N ASP A 492 24.49 25.49 31.61
CA ASP A 492 24.71 26.44 32.71
C ASP A 492 23.42 26.77 33.48
N PHE A 493 22.34 26.05 33.19
CA PHE A 493 21.04 26.18 33.83
C PHE A 493 20.46 24.82 34.21
N GLU A 494 19.61 24.79 35.23
CA GLU A 494 18.79 23.61 35.55
C GLU A 494 17.45 23.71 34.79
N PRO A 495 17.05 22.68 34.02
CA PRO A 495 15.77 22.70 33.32
C PRO A 495 14.58 22.84 34.27
N GLU A 496 13.76 23.87 34.05
CA GLU A 496 12.49 24.03 34.78
C GLU A 496 11.40 23.15 34.15
N PHE A 497 10.92 22.17 34.92
CA PHE A 497 9.88 21.24 34.47
C PHE A 497 8.45 21.80 34.58
N PHE A 498 8.28 22.96 35.23
CA PHE A 498 6.96 23.53 35.49
C PHE A 498 6.91 25.01 35.13
N LYS A 499 5.81 25.45 34.53
CA LYS A 499 5.41 26.85 34.44
C LYS A 499 4.29 27.13 35.46
N MET A 500 4.21 28.36 35.95
CA MET A 500 3.11 28.78 36.82
C MET A 500 1.95 29.31 35.98
N VAL A 501 0.78 28.69 36.10
CA VAL A 501 -0.47 29.12 35.46
C VAL A 501 -1.53 29.21 36.56
N ASP A 502 -2.12 30.39 36.76
CA ASP A 502 -3.13 30.66 37.80
C ASP A 502 -2.74 30.18 39.21
N GLY A 503 -1.47 30.36 39.58
CA GLY A 503 -0.95 29.95 40.88
C GLY A 503 -0.74 28.44 41.05
N LYS A 504 -0.92 27.63 40.00
CA LYS A 504 -0.64 26.19 39.98
C LYS A 504 0.58 25.88 39.12
N LYS A 505 1.31 24.83 39.51
CA LYS A 505 2.39 24.25 38.68
C LYS A 505 1.77 23.44 37.55
N ASP A 506 2.07 23.83 36.32
CA ASP A 506 1.71 23.13 35.10
C ASP A 506 2.98 22.61 34.42
N TRP A 507 2.94 21.41 33.84
CA TRP A 507 4.14 20.82 33.22
C TRP A 507 4.59 21.66 32.02
N ARG A 508 5.89 21.92 31.92
CA ARG A 508 6.49 22.63 30.80
C ARG A 508 6.91 21.63 29.72
N GLY A 509 6.32 21.77 28.55
CA GLY A 509 6.54 20.86 27.42
C GLY A 509 5.77 19.54 27.59
N ILE A 510 6.03 18.60 26.70
CA ILE A 510 5.42 17.28 26.70
C ILE A 510 6.52 16.20 26.73
N SER A 511 6.16 14.98 27.13
CA SER A 511 7.09 13.85 27.05
C SER A 511 7.48 13.59 25.59
N VAL A 512 8.68 13.03 25.36
CA VAL A 512 9.10 12.62 24.01
C VAL A 512 8.12 11.60 23.43
N GLU A 513 7.59 10.72 24.27
CA GLU A 513 6.58 9.74 23.91
C GLU A 513 5.29 10.42 23.43
N SER A 514 4.83 11.44 24.15
CA SER A 514 3.67 12.25 23.74
C SER A 514 3.95 12.99 22.44
N PHE A 515 5.13 13.58 22.27
CA PHE A 515 5.52 14.27 21.04
C PHE A 515 5.54 13.33 19.84
N LEU A 516 6.14 12.15 19.99
CA LEU A 516 6.22 11.14 18.94
C LEU A 516 4.84 10.62 18.52
N LEU A 517 3.87 10.62 19.45
CA LEU A 517 2.49 10.19 19.17
C LEU A 517 1.61 11.30 18.59
N MET A 518 1.79 12.54 19.04
CA MET A 518 0.88 13.65 18.71
C MET A 518 1.41 14.56 17.61
N GLY A 519 2.73 14.61 17.39
CA GLY A 519 3.37 15.50 16.42
C GLY A 519 3.39 16.98 16.82
N GLU A 520 2.77 17.33 17.95
CA GLU A 520 2.67 18.69 18.48
C GLU A 520 3.52 18.82 19.72
N VAL A 521 4.07 20.01 19.98
CA VAL A 521 4.87 20.30 21.20
C VAL A 521 4.02 20.86 22.35
N GLU A 522 2.73 21.09 22.08
CA GLU A 522 1.73 21.50 23.05
C GLU A 522 0.68 20.39 23.17
N TYR A 523 0.23 20.09 24.38
CA TYR A 523 -0.83 19.14 24.64
C TYR A 523 -2.11 19.91 24.97
N ASP A 524 -3.14 19.79 24.13
CA ASP A 524 -4.48 20.33 24.38
C ASP A 524 -5.45 19.17 24.64
N PRO A 525 -5.86 18.91 25.90
CA PRO A 525 -6.78 17.82 26.22
C PRO A 525 -8.26 18.12 25.84
N ARG A 526 -8.53 19.12 25.01
CA ARG A 526 -9.89 19.57 24.66
C ARG A 526 -10.63 18.68 23.68
#